data_AF-A0ABD0SXD9-F1
#
_entry.id   AF-A0ABD0SXD9-F1
#
_cell.length_a   1.000
_cell.length_b   1.000
_cell.length_c   1.000
_cell.angle_alpha   90.00
_cell.angle_beta   90.00
_cell.angle_gamma   90.00
#
_symmetry.space_group_name_H-M   'P 1'
#
loop_
_entity.id
_entity.type
_entity.pdbx_description
1 polymer ?
#
loop_
_entity_poly.entity_id
_entity_poly.type
_entity_poly.pdbx_seq_one_letter_code
_entity_poly.pdbx_strand_id
1 'polypeptide(L)'
;MANNYGISDAELNLIKQQAARRADLRKEFLKQRTNPWKHASEAGYVFDPAVQKFMSMKVSQFEYFQPNMRTSLIGICAIVLPMIGYGYLVRNERAQREEKIRNGELRYRDRIFKLA
;
A
#
# COMPACT_ATOMS: atom_id res chain seq x y z
N MET A 1 12.80 35.11 -20.52
CA MET A 1 13.67 35.98 -19.71
C MET A 1 13.32 35.73 -18.25
N ALA A 2 14.25 35.86 -17.30
CA ALA A 2 13.93 35.60 -15.89
C ALA A 2 13.17 36.79 -15.28
N ASN A 3 12.09 36.53 -14.55
CA ASN A 3 11.35 37.55 -13.80
C ASN A 3 12.15 38.09 -12.59
N ASN A 4 11.61 39.11 -11.92
CA ASN A 4 12.13 39.68 -10.66
C ASN A 4 12.39 38.65 -9.53
N TYR A 5 11.88 37.42 -9.66
CA TYR A 5 12.06 36.32 -8.71
C TYR A 5 13.10 35.28 -9.16
N GLY A 6 13.83 35.53 -10.26
CA GLY A 6 14.82 34.59 -10.80
C GLY A 6 14.22 33.35 -11.48
N ILE A 7 12.91 33.34 -11.71
CA ILE A 7 12.13 32.21 -12.25
C ILE A 7 11.69 32.54 -13.69
N SER A 8 11.58 31.53 -14.55
CA SER A 8 11.05 31.69 -15.91
C SER A 8 9.59 32.17 -15.89
N ASP A 9 9.18 32.98 -16.87
CA ASP A 9 7.79 33.44 -17.02
C ASP A 9 6.78 32.28 -17.04
N ALA A 10 7.14 31.17 -17.68
CA ALA A 10 6.30 29.98 -17.77
C ALA A 10 6.08 29.32 -16.39
N GLU A 11 7.14 29.17 -15.61
CA GLU A 11 7.09 28.57 -14.27
C GLU A 11 6.29 29.46 -13.31
N LEU A 12 6.46 30.78 -13.41
CA LEU A 12 5.69 31.74 -12.62
C LEU A 12 4.19 31.62 -12.92
N ASN A 13 3.81 31.46 -14.19
CA ASN A 13 2.41 31.25 -14.58
C ASN A 13 1.86 29.92 -14.04
N LEU A 14 2.64 28.84 -14.05
CA LEU A 14 2.24 27.57 -13.44
C LEU A 14 2.01 27.70 -11.93
N ILE A 15 2.90 28.39 -11.21
CA ILE A 15 2.75 28.63 -9.77
C ILE A 15 1.48 29.43 -9.48
N LYS A 16 1.21 30.48 -10.27
CA LYS A 16 -0.03 31.28 -10.14
C LYS A 16 -1.27 30.42 -10.35
N GLN A 17 -1.30 29.56 -11.37
CA GLN A 17 -2.43 28.66 -11.62
C GLN A 17 -2.64 27.64 -10.49
N GLN A 18 -1.56 27.07 -9.94
CA GLN A 18 -1.64 26.17 -8.79
C GLN A 18 -2.16 26.88 -7.54
N ALA A 19 -1.69 28.10 -7.28
CA ALA A 19 -2.13 28.92 -6.16
C ALA A 19 -3.61 29.29 -6.27
N ALA A 20 -4.06 29.70 -7.46
CA ALA A 20 -5.47 29.97 -7.74
C ALA A 20 -6.34 28.74 -7.48
N ARG A 21 -5.97 27.57 -8.03
CA ARG A 21 -6.70 26.31 -7.82
C ARG A 21 -6.79 25.94 -6.33
N ARG A 22 -5.71 26.12 -5.56
CA ARG A 22 -5.70 25.87 -4.12
C ARG A 22 -6.62 26.83 -3.37
N ALA A 23 -6.63 28.10 -3.75
CA ALA A 23 -7.49 29.11 -3.14
C ALA A 23 -8.97 28.79 -3.40
N ASP A 24 -9.33 28.37 -4.62
CA ASP A 24 -10.69 27.98 -4.98
C ASP A 24 -11.17 26.78 -4.18
N LEU A 25 -10.38 25.70 -4.12
CA LEU A 25 -10.71 24.51 -3.33
C LEU A 25 -10.85 24.82 -1.82
N ARG A 26 -9.98 25.69 -1.29
CA ARG A 26 -10.06 26.14 0.11
C ARG A 26 -11.33 26.94 0.35
N LYS A 27 -11.72 27.82 -0.59
CA LYS A 27 -12.94 28.63 -0.49
C LYS A 27 -14.18 27.74 -0.47
N GLU A 28 -14.24 26.73 -1.33
CA GLU A 28 -15.33 25.74 -1.33
C GLU A 28 -15.41 24.96 -0.02
N PHE A 29 -14.28 24.47 0.46
CA PHE A 29 -14.21 23.75 1.73
C PHE A 29 -14.65 24.61 2.91
N LEU A 30 -14.15 25.85 3.00
CA LEU A 30 -14.55 26.78 4.06
C LEU A 30 -16.04 27.07 4.00
N LYS A 31 -16.61 27.32 2.82
CA LYS A 31 -18.06 27.54 2.63
C LYS A 31 -18.89 26.37 3.15
N GLN A 32 -18.46 25.13 2.89
CA GLN A 32 -19.17 23.94 3.36
C GLN A 32 -18.95 23.71 4.86
N ARG A 33 -17.75 23.97 5.36
CA ARG A 33 -17.36 23.79 6.76
C ARG A 33 -17.99 24.82 7.68
N THR A 34 -18.23 26.04 7.24
CA THR A 34 -18.83 27.09 8.10
C THR A 34 -20.35 27.09 8.06
N ASN A 35 -21.00 26.28 7.21
CA ASN A 35 -22.46 26.23 7.09
C ASN A 35 -23.09 25.50 8.30
N PRO A 36 -23.85 26.21 9.17
CA PRO A 36 -24.42 25.62 10.38
C PRO A 36 -25.51 24.58 10.12
N TRP A 37 -26.29 24.72 9.03
CA TRP A 37 -27.39 23.80 8.72
C TRP A 37 -26.89 22.44 8.21
N LYS A 38 -25.76 22.42 7.50
CA LYS A 38 -25.19 21.17 6.98
C LYS A 38 -24.58 20.27 8.05
N HIS A 39 -24.05 20.86 9.13
CA HIS A 39 -23.49 20.08 10.25
C HIS A 39 -24.56 19.56 11.21
N ALA A 40 -25.76 20.16 11.20
CA ALA A 40 -26.87 19.75 12.04
C ALA A 40 -27.61 18.51 11.50
N SER A 41 -27.52 18.22 10.20
CA SER A 41 -28.32 17.19 9.52
C SER A 41 -27.57 15.85 9.34
N GLU A 42 -26.95 15.30 10.39
CA GLU A 42 -26.52 13.89 10.50
C GLU A 42 -25.14 13.46 9.96
N ALA A 43 -24.38 14.30 9.24
CA ALA A 43 -22.99 13.99 8.87
C ALA A 43 -22.05 15.13 9.24
N GLY A 44 -21.40 15.04 10.40
CA GLY A 44 -20.46 16.05 10.92
C GLY A 44 -19.15 16.21 10.13
N TYR A 45 -19.06 15.69 8.91
CA TYR A 45 -17.88 15.79 8.06
C TYR A 45 -18.20 16.35 6.66
N VAL A 46 -17.25 17.10 6.11
CA VAL A 46 -17.34 17.62 4.74
C VAL A 46 -16.89 16.53 3.79
N PHE A 47 -17.77 16.11 2.89
CA PHE A 47 -17.46 15.12 1.87
C PHE A 47 -16.46 15.69 0.85
N ASP A 48 -15.34 14.99 0.64
CA ASP A 48 -14.32 15.34 -0.36
C ASP A 48 -14.35 14.39 -1.57
N PRO A 49 -14.75 14.87 -2.76
CA PRO A 49 -14.74 14.07 -3.99
C PRO A 49 -13.35 13.56 -4.37
N ALA A 50 -12.27 14.27 -4.04
CA ALA A 50 -10.91 13.87 -4.38
C ALA A 50 -10.49 12.63 -3.57
N VAL A 51 -10.81 12.61 -2.28
CA VAL A 51 -10.59 11.43 -1.42
C VAL A 51 -11.42 10.25 -1.90
N GLN A 52 -12.70 10.45 -2.24
CA GLN A 52 -13.51 9.36 -2.77
C GLN A 52 -12.92 8.81 -4.06
N LYS A 53 -12.52 9.65 -5.02
CA LYS A 53 -11.88 9.21 -6.26
C LYS A 53 -10.60 8.41 -6.01
N PHE A 54 -9.77 8.84 -5.06
CA PHE A 54 -8.56 8.10 -4.69
C PHE A 54 -8.90 6.71 -4.12
N MET A 55 -9.89 6.63 -3.24
CA MET A 55 -10.36 5.36 -2.68
C MET A 55 -10.97 4.46 -3.76
N SER A 56 -11.78 5.01 -4.66
CA SER A 56 -12.32 4.29 -5.81
C SER A 56 -11.21 3.73 -6.70
N MET A 57 -10.18 4.53 -7.01
CA MET A 57 -9.03 4.09 -7.79
C MET A 57 -8.23 2.97 -7.12
N LYS A 58 -8.19 2.93 -5.77
CA LYS A 58 -7.55 1.86 -5.00
C LYS A 58 -8.32 0.55 -5.10
N VAL A 59 -9.65 0.61 -5.18
CA VAL A 59 -10.51 -0.57 -5.32
C VAL A 59 -10.51 -1.08 -6.76
N SER A 60 -10.55 -0.19 -7.75
CA SER A 60 -10.57 -0.54 -9.18
C SER A 60 -9.18 -0.83 -9.77
N GLN A 61 -8.14 -1.06 -8.95
CA GLN A 61 -6.77 -1.27 -9.43
C GLN A 61 -6.63 -2.45 -10.38
N PHE A 62 -7.43 -3.50 -10.15
CA PHE A 62 -7.40 -4.70 -10.97
C PHE A 62 -7.91 -4.46 -12.40
N GLU A 63 -8.88 -3.57 -12.59
CA GLU A 63 -9.43 -3.24 -13.91
C GLU A 63 -8.40 -2.57 -14.82
N TYR A 64 -7.46 -1.83 -14.22
CA TYR A 64 -6.38 -1.15 -14.94
C TYR A 64 -5.05 -1.92 -14.91
N PHE A 65 -5.03 -3.14 -14.36
CA PHE A 65 -3.83 -3.94 -14.29
C PHE A 65 -3.40 -4.41 -15.69
N GLN A 66 -2.14 -4.17 -16.04
CA GLN A 66 -1.54 -4.65 -17.28
C GLN A 66 -0.39 -5.60 -16.96
N PRO A 67 -0.43 -6.86 -17.45
CA PRO A 67 0.65 -7.80 -17.23
C PRO A 67 1.91 -7.36 -17.99
N ASN A 68 2.99 -7.10 -17.26
CA ASN A 68 4.31 -6.75 -17.77
C ASN A 68 5.38 -7.66 -17.14
N MET A 69 6.55 -7.80 -17.75
CA MET A 69 7.68 -8.54 -17.20
C MET A 69 8.04 -8.07 -15.79
N ARG A 70 8.02 -6.75 -15.54
CA ARG A 70 8.30 -6.18 -14.21
C ARG A 70 7.26 -6.59 -13.17
N THR A 71 5.97 -6.51 -13.51
CA THR A 71 4.88 -6.86 -12.57
C THR A 71 4.88 -8.36 -12.29
N SER A 72 5.13 -9.19 -13.31
CA SER A 72 5.21 -10.64 -13.17
C SER A 72 6.40 -11.07 -12.31
N LEU A 73 7.57 -10.43 -12.49
CA LEU A 73 8.75 -10.71 -11.66
C LEU A 73 8.48 -10.38 -10.19
N ILE A 74 7.84 -9.24 -9.91
CA ILE A 74 7.44 -8.87 -8.54
C ILE A 74 6.49 -9.92 -7.97
N GLY A 75 5.50 -10.37 -8.75
CA GLY A 75 4.56 -11.42 -8.33
C GLY A 75 5.27 -12.73 -7.99
N ILE A 76 6.18 -13.19 -8.84
CA ILE A 76 6.97 -14.42 -8.59
C ILE A 76 7.83 -14.27 -7.34
N CYS A 77 8.54 -13.14 -7.20
CA CYS A 77 9.41 -12.91 -6.06
C CYS A 77 8.65 -12.75 -4.74
N ALA A 78 7.47 -12.14 -4.77
CA ALA A 78 6.68 -11.90 -3.56
C ALA A 78 5.84 -13.12 -3.14
N ILE A 79 5.47 -14.00 -4.06
CA ILE A 79 4.54 -15.10 -3.80
C ILE A 79 5.26 -16.45 -3.89
N VAL A 80 5.88 -16.75 -5.03
CA VAL A 80 6.43 -18.09 -5.31
C VAL A 80 7.69 -18.35 -4.48
N LEU A 81 8.60 -17.37 -4.40
CA LEU A 81 9.83 -17.54 -3.63
C LEU A 81 9.59 -17.80 -2.13
N PRO A 82 8.72 -17.05 -1.41
CA PRO A 82 8.42 -17.36 -0.01
C PRO A 82 7.76 -18.72 0.17
N MET A 83 6.86 -19.15 -0.72
CA MET A 83 6.23 -20.46 -0.63
C MET A 83 7.26 -21.59 -0.74
N ILE A 84 8.14 -21.52 -1.75
CA ILE A 84 9.19 -22.53 -1.95
C ILE A 84 10.20 -22.48 -0.81
N GLY A 85 10.61 -21.28 -0.39
CA GLY A 85 11.56 -21.07 0.70
C GLY A 85 11.06 -21.67 2.01
N TYR A 86 9.80 -21.39 2.37
CA TYR A 86 9.19 -21.96 3.57
C TYR A 86 9.08 -23.49 3.49
N GLY A 87 8.63 -24.02 2.34
CA GLY A 87 8.55 -25.46 2.12
C GLY A 87 9.91 -26.16 2.26
N TYR A 88 10.97 -25.55 1.73
CA TYR A 88 12.33 -26.06 1.86
C TYR A 88 12.82 -26.07 3.31
N LEU A 89 12.61 -24.99 4.07
CA LEU A 89 12.98 -24.91 5.48
C LEU A 89 12.29 -25.98 6.31
N VAL A 90 10.99 -26.15 6.15
CA VAL A 90 10.21 -27.19 6.86
C VAL A 90 10.68 -28.59 6.48
N ARG A 91 10.94 -28.85 5.20
CA ARG A 91 11.48 -30.14 4.74
C ARG A 91 12.83 -30.45 5.38
N ASN A 92 13.73 -29.47 5.40
CA ASN A 92 15.08 -29.64 5.93
C ASN A 92 15.05 -29.86 7.46
N GLU A 93 14.24 -29.10 8.19
CA GLU A 93 14.05 -29.29 9.64
C GLU A 93 13.52 -30.70 9.95
N ARG A 94 12.54 -31.18 9.17
CA ARG A 94 11.97 -32.53 9.32
C ARG A 94 13.02 -33.61 9.06
N ALA A 95 13.77 -33.51 7.96
CA ALA A 95 14.78 -34.50 7.60
C ALA A 95 15.91 -34.56 8.65
N GLN A 96 16.44 -33.41 9.07
CA GLN A 96 17.47 -33.33 10.10
C GLN A 96 16.98 -33.87 11.45
N ARG A 97 15.73 -33.58 11.82
CA ARG A 97 15.15 -34.12 13.05
C ARG A 97 15.00 -35.64 12.98
N GLU A 98 14.55 -36.17 11.86
CA GLU A 98 14.40 -37.61 11.66
C GLU A 98 15.75 -38.34 11.70
N GLU A 99 16.79 -37.76 11.09
CA GLU A 99 18.15 -38.27 11.17
C GLU A 99 18.67 -38.33 12.61
N LYS A 100 18.51 -37.26 13.39
CA LYS A 100 18.89 -37.22 14.82
C LYS A 100 18.13 -38.26 15.66
N ILE A 101 16.90 -38.57 15.29
CA ILE A 101 16.11 -39.64 15.93
C ILE A 101 16.69 -41.01 15.61
N ARG A 102 17.04 -41.27 14.33
CA ARG A 102 17.60 -42.54 13.86
C ARG A 102 18.99 -42.80 14.43
N ASN A 103 19.82 -41.77 14.54
CA ASN A 103 21.16 -41.85 15.12
C ASN A 103 21.16 -41.96 16.66
N GLY A 104 20.00 -41.78 17.31
CA GLY A 104 19.87 -41.84 18.77
C GLY A 104 20.34 -40.59 19.51
N GLU A 105 20.68 -39.51 18.79
CA GLU A 105 21.12 -38.23 19.37
C GLU A 105 19.98 -37.51 20.11
N LEU A 106 18.72 -37.71 19.65
CA LEU A 106 17.55 -37.09 20.25
C LEU A 106 16.88 -38.03 21.28
N ARG A 107 16.93 -37.62 22.56
CA ARG A 107 16.26 -38.34 23.67
C ARG A 107 14.75 -38.41 23.44
N TYR A 108 14.14 -39.54 23.81
CA TYR A 108 12.70 -39.77 23.61
C TYR A 108 11.80 -38.70 24.23
N ARG A 109 12.15 -38.19 25.42
CA ARG A 109 11.39 -37.15 26.12
C ARG A 109 11.33 -35.81 25.35
N ASP A 110 12.36 -35.53 24.55
CA ASP A 110 12.57 -34.27 23.83
C ASP A 110 11.97 -34.33 22.39
N ARG A 111 11.34 -35.45 22.03
CA ARG A 111 10.61 -35.60 20.76
C ARG A 111 9.26 -34.86 20.85
N ILE A 112 8.96 -34.09 19.81
CA ILE A 112 7.69 -33.35 19.68
C ILE A 112 6.52 -34.32 19.51
N PHE A 113 6.71 -35.37 18.71
CA PHE A 113 5.75 -36.46 18.53
C PHE A 113 6.33 -37.73 19.12
N LYS A 114 5.68 -38.26 20.16
CA LYS A 114 6.17 -39.40 20.94
C LYS A 114 5.48 -40.73 20.55
N LEU A 115 4.27 -40.65 20.04
CA LEU A 115 3.34 -41.77 19.85
C LEU A 115 2.95 -42.01 18.38
N ALA A 116 3.64 -41.36 17.44
CA ALA A 116 3.44 -41.52 16.01
C ALA A 116 4.51 -42.45 15.44
#